data_AF-A0A0D3GIY3-F1
#
_entry.id   AF-A0A0D3GIY3-F1
#
_cell.length_a   1.000
_cell.length_b   1.000
_cell.length_c   1.000
_cell.angle_alpha   90.00
_cell.angle_beta   90.00
_cell.angle_gamma   90.00
#
_symmetry.space_group_name_H-M   'P 1'
#
loop_
_entity.id
_entity.type
_entity.pdbx_description
1 polymer ?
#
loop_
_entity_poly.entity_id
_entity_poly.type
_entity_poly.pdbx_seq_one_letter_code
_entity_poly.pdbx_strand_id
1 'polypeptide(L)'
;MAGSDDVGGRTGGRQSGGSGCGKSRGAGDTAGEQKRSAEAAARPPPPHSPIEINKLCFDFLNADTDTTSTTLRWIMAKLVKNPSIQSKIHDKITVKTGDEKVEVSEEDVHGMPYLRAVVLEVLWKHSPGHFVLPQKAMEDMEVGGYLIPMGATVNFMVAEISRDEQEWAKPMEFIPKRFLPNGDSKGVDVTGNKGIHMMPFGVKRRICVGLNFAMHHLEYFVANMVREFK
;
A
#
# COMPACT_ATOMS: atom_id res chain seq x y z
N MET A 1 63.53 4.20 19.68
CA MET A 1 63.81 3.26 18.58
C MET A 1 62.94 3.73 17.42
N ALA A 2 63.41 4.46 16.40
CA ALA A 2 64.67 4.35 15.62
C ALA A 2 64.75 3.02 14.84
N GLY A 3 65.03 2.97 13.53
CA GLY A 3 65.33 4.02 12.53
C GLY A 3 64.45 3.90 11.26
N SER A 4 64.50 4.81 10.28
CA SER A 4 65.61 5.08 9.32
C SER A 4 65.87 3.94 8.33
N ASP A 5 66.02 4.13 7.02
CA ASP A 5 65.77 5.27 6.10
C ASP A 5 65.53 4.66 4.66
N ASP A 6 65.61 5.25 3.46
CA ASP A 6 66.34 6.42 2.93
C ASP A 6 65.76 6.93 1.56
N VAL A 7 66.44 7.94 1.03
CA VAL A 7 66.28 8.82 -0.14
C VAL A 7 66.34 8.20 -1.56
N GLY A 8 65.72 8.89 -2.54
CA GLY A 8 66.14 8.80 -3.96
C GLY A 8 65.25 9.55 -4.96
N GLY A 9 65.71 10.68 -5.54
CA GLY A 9 64.95 11.38 -6.59
C GLY A 9 65.78 12.31 -7.49
N ARG A 10 65.37 12.43 -8.77
CA ARG A 10 65.77 13.47 -9.75
C ARG A 10 64.87 13.39 -11.02
N THR A 11 64.02 14.39 -11.28
CA THR A 11 64.20 15.48 -12.27
C THR A 11 64.25 15.12 -13.77
N GLY A 12 63.20 15.52 -14.50
CA GLY A 12 63.34 16.37 -15.70
C GLY A 12 63.58 15.74 -17.07
N GLY A 13 62.62 15.88 -17.98
CA GLY A 13 62.77 15.66 -19.44
C GLY A 13 61.50 16.06 -20.19
N ARG A 14 61.61 16.87 -21.27
CA ARG A 14 60.44 17.43 -22.00
C ARG A 14 60.78 17.73 -23.45
N GLN A 15 60.01 17.18 -24.40
CA GLN A 15 59.82 17.53 -25.83
C GLN A 15 59.22 16.29 -26.56
N SER A 16 58.52 16.36 -27.69
CA SER A 16 57.81 17.45 -28.39
C SER A 16 56.93 16.87 -29.52
N GLY A 17 56.08 17.70 -30.15
CA GLY A 17 55.46 17.42 -31.46
C GLY A 17 54.04 16.84 -31.43
N GLY A 18 53.12 17.46 -32.20
CA GLY A 18 51.73 17.02 -32.32
C GLY A 18 50.78 18.14 -32.75
N SER A 19 50.82 18.53 -34.03
CA SER A 19 49.93 19.57 -34.57
C SER A 19 48.50 19.04 -34.77
N GLY A 20 47.49 19.81 -34.36
CA GLY A 20 46.08 19.43 -34.45
C GLY A 20 45.17 20.64 -34.66
N CYS A 21 44.71 20.84 -35.89
CA CYS A 21 43.90 21.99 -36.29
C CYS A 21 42.60 22.13 -35.47
N GLY A 22 42.23 23.36 -35.12
CA GLY A 22 41.08 23.65 -34.28
C GLY A 22 39.74 23.30 -34.92
N LYS A 23 38.82 22.78 -34.11
CA LYS A 23 37.38 22.89 -34.35
C LYS A 23 36.80 23.87 -33.36
N SER A 24 35.98 24.80 -33.85
CA SER A 24 35.26 25.74 -33.00
C SER A 24 34.42 24.98 -31.99
N ARG A 25 34.47 25.39 -30.72
CA ARG A 25 33.36 25.14 -29.79
C ARG A 25 32.18 25.91 -30.38
N GLY A 26 31.23 25.21 -30.99
CA GLY A 26 29.99 25.82 -31.44
C GLY A 26 29.35 26.54 -30.25
N ALA A 27 28.75 27.70 -30.50
CA ALA A 27 27.93 28.34 -29.48
C ALA A 27 26.87 27.32 -29.04
N GLY A 28 26.87 26.97 -27.75
CA GLY A 28 25.81 26.15 -27.17
C GLY A 28 24.46 26.85 -27.36
N ASP A 29 23.37 26.10 -27.26
CA ASP A 29 22.01 26.58 -27.55
C ASP A 29 21.48 27.53 -26.46
N THR A 30 22.18 28.65 -26.25
CA THR A 30 21.82 29.70 -25.29
C THR A 30 20.50 30.37 -25.68
N ALA A 31 20.14 30.37 -26.96
CA ALA A 31 18.83 30.81 -27.44
C ALA A 31 17.72 29.85 -26.99
N GLY A 32 17.89 28.53 -27.16
CA GLY A 32 16.96 27.53 -26.65
C GLY A 32 16.90 27.47 -25.12
N GLU A 33 18.02 27.69 -24.44
CA GLU A 33 18.12 27.72 -22.97
C GLU A 33 17.46 28.98 -22.38
N GLN A 34 17.70 30.16 -22.96
CA GLN A 34 16.98 31.40 -22.63
C GLN A 34 15.48 31.28 -22.95
N LYS A 35 15.11 30.67 -24.08
CA LYS A 35 13.72 30.45 -24.45
C LYS A 35 13.02 29.51 -23.45
N ARG A 36 13.65 28.39 -23.09
CA ARG A 36 13.15 27.47 -22.02
C ARG A 36 13.03 28.15 -20.67
N SER A 37 13.94 29.07 -20.34
CA SER A 37 13.90 29.86 -19.11
C SER A 37 12.71 30.84 -19.11
N ALA A 38 12.50 31.59 -20.19
CA ALA A 38 11.34 32.47 -20.37
C ALA A 38 10.01 31.68 -20.37
N GLU A 39 9.98 30.52 -21.02
CA GLU A 39 8.84 29.59 -21.08
C GLU A 39 8.62 28.80 -19.77
N ALA A 40 9.58 28.83 -18.84
CA ALA A 40 9.39 28.43 -17.45
C ALA A 40 8.84 29.59 -16.60
N ALA A 41 9.36 30.80 -16.75
CA ALA A 41 8.90 32.00 -16.04
C ALA A 41 7.48 32.44 -16.44
N ALA A 42 7.03 32.12 -17.67
CA ALA A 42 5.69 32.43 -18.17
C ALA A 42 4.61 31.41 -17.74
N ARG A 43 4.99 30.29 -17.10
CA ARG A 43 4.01 29.33 -16.57
C ARG A 43 3.50 29.80 -15.20
N PRO A 44 2.20 29.61 -14.88
CA PRO A 44 1.72 29.82 -13.52
C PRO A 44 2.48 28.92 -12.54
N PRO A 45 2.66 29.33 -11.28
CA PRO A 45 3.29 28.47 -10.27
C PRO A 45 2.51 27.15 -10.17
N PRO A 46 3.20 26.01 -9.94
CA PRO A 46 2.51 24.73 -9.75
C PRO A 46 1.53 24.83 -8.58
N PRO A 47 0.36 24.17 -8.65
CA PRO A 47 -0.70 24.31 -7.64
C PRO A 47 -0.31 23.78 -6.25
N HIS A 48 0.80 23.06 -6.15
CA HIS A 48 1.38 22.54 -4.91
C HIS A 48 2.88 22.82 -4.89
N SER A 49 3.41 23.19 -3.73
CA SER A 49 4.84 23.35 -3.50
C SER A 49 5.56 22.00 -3.52
N PRO A 50 6.89 21.97 -3.77
CA PRO A 50 7.69 20.75 -3.66
C PRO A 50 7.60 20.08 -2.29
N ILE A 51 7.35 20.85 -1.22
CA ILE A 51 7.20 20.34 0.15
C ILE A 51 5.87 19.60 0.32
N GLU A 52 4.78 20.11 -0.25
CA GLU A 52 3.48 19.43 -0.23
C GLU A 52 3.49 18.16 -1.07
N ILE A 53 4.10 18.20 -2.26
CA ILE A 53 4.28 17.01 -3.12
C ILE A 53 5.10 15.95 -2.39
N ASN A 54 6.23 16.33 -1.78
CA ASN A 54 7.07 15.41 -1.01
C ASN A 54 6.32 14.77 0.17
N LYS A 55 5.52 15.55 0.91
CA LYS A 55 4.66 15.05 1.99
C LYS A 55 3.62 14.06 1.48
N LEU A 56 2.89 14.39 0.41
CA LEU A 56 1.87 13.49 -0.15
C LEU A 56 2.46 12.16 -0.65
N CYS A 57 3.65 12.19 -1.25
CA CYS A 57 4.39 10.97 -1.60
C CYS A 57 4.79 10.16 -0.35
N PHE A 58 5.27 10.83 0.70
CA PHE A 58 5.66 10.18 1.96
C PHE A 58 4.45 9.57 2.68
N ASP A 59 3.35 10.30 2.80
CA ASP A 59 2.11 9.84 3.43
C ASP A 59 1.57 8.58 2.74
N PHE A 60 1.59 8.54 1.40
CA PHE A 60 1.18 7.36 0.62
C PHE A 60 2.08 6.14 0.88
N LEU A 61 3.41 6.31 0.82
CA LEU A 61 4.38 5.22 0.99
C LEU A 61 4.34 4.60 2.39
N ASN A 62 4.20 5.42 3.45
CA ASN A 62 4.10 4.91 4.81
C ASN A 62 2.74 4.22 5.06
N ALA A 63 1.64 4.81 4.56
CA ALA A 63 0.31 4.28 4.77
C ALA A 63 0.10 2.88 4.16
N ASP A 64 0.64 2.61 2.97
CA ASP A 64 0.60 1.25 2.39
C ASP A 64 1.53 0.28 3.13
N THR A 65 2.82 0.61 3.23
CA THR A 65 3.87 -0.33 3.66
C THR A 65 3.55 -1.02 4.99
N ASP A 66 3.20 -0.26 6.03
CA ASP A 66 2.94 -0.83 7.35
C ASP A 66 1.57 -1.51 7.45
N THR A 67 0.52 -1.00 6.78
CA THR A 67 -0.83 -1.58 6.88
C THR A 67 -0.99 -2.84 6.03
N THR A 68 -0.46 -2.84 4.80
CA THR A 68 -0.43 -4.01 3.92
C THR A 68 0.47 -5.10 4.51
N SER A 69 1.69 -4.78 4.98
CA SER A 69 2.55 -5.80 5.60
C SER A 69 1.99 -6.35 6.92
N THR A 70 1.30 -5.53 7.73
CA THR A 70 0.64 -6.00 8.97
C THR A 70 -0.55 -6.91 8.67
N THR A 71 -1.39 -6.56 7.69
CA THR A 71 -2.48 -7.45 7.25
C THR A 71 -1.91 -8.77 6.71
N LEU A 72 -0.86 -8.72 5.89
CA LEU A 72 -0.25 -9.90 5.30
C LEU A 72 0.30 -10.87 6.35
N ARG A 73 0.97 -10.35 7.39
CA ARG A 73 1.39 -11.14 8.57
C ARG A 73 0.21 -11.83 9.24
N TRP A 74 -0.92 -11.15 9.43
CA TRP A 74 -2.13 -11.75 9.98
C TRP A 74 -2.76 -12.80 9.07
N ILE A 75 -2.73 -12.62 7.74
CA ILE A 75 -3.22 -13.64 6.80
C ILE A 75 -2.38 -14.91 6.92
N MET A 76 -1.06 -14.81 6.84
CA MET A 76 -0.18 -16.00 6.95
C MET A 76 -0.31 -16.67 8.33
N ALA A 77 -0.41 -15.89 9.42
CA ALA A 77 -0.68 -16.42 10.76
C ALA A 77 -2.05 -17.13 10.90
N LYS A 78 -3.02 -16.81 10.04
CA LYS A 78 -4.31 -17.54 9.95
C LYS A 78 -4.24 -18.76 9.05
N LEU A 79 -3.52 -18.69 7.93
CA LEU A 79 -3.38 -19.82 7.00
C LEU A 79 -2.58 -20.97 7.62
N VAL A 80 -1.44 -20.68 8.26
CA VAL A 80 -0.65 -21.67 9.02
C VAL A 80 -1.47 -22.34 10.14
N LYS A 81 -2.39 -21.60 10.76
CA LYS A 81 -3.33 -22.15 11.77
C LYS A 81 -4.55 -22.86 11.19
N ASN A 82 -4.76 -22.81 9.88
CA ASN A 82 -5.88 -23.45 9.18
C ASN A 82 -5.40 -24.09 7.85
N PRO A 83 -4.60 -25.17 7.86
CA PRO A 83 -4.03 -25.76 6.65
C PRO A 83 -5.08 -26.19 5.60
N SER A 84 -6.31 -26.53 6.02
CA SER A 84 -7.42 -26.83 5.11
C SER A 84 -7.93 -25.62 4.31
N ILE A 85 -7.76 -24.40 4.84
CA ILE A 85 -8.03 -23.14 4.13
C ILE A 85 -6.88 -22.83 3.17
N GLN A 86 -5.62 -23.00 3.62
CA GLN A 86 -4.42 -22.83 2.80
C GLN A 86 -4.42 -23.76 1.57
N SER A 87 -4.62 -25.08 1.77
CA SER A 87 -4.78 -26.05 0.68
C SER A 87 -5.89 -25.65 -0.29
N LYS A 88 -7.05 -25.21 0.21
CA LYS A 88 -8.17 -24.81 -0.66
C LYS A 88 -7.91 -23.49 -1.42
N ILE A 89 -7.00 -22.63 -0.97
CA ILE A 89 -6.50 -21.51 -1.78
C ILE A 89 -5.55 -22.05 -2.85
N HIS A 90 -4.53 -22.82 -2.47
CA HIS A 90 -3.58 -23.47 -3.38
C HIS A 90 -4.30 -24.18 -4.53
N ASP A 91 -5.23 -25.08 -4.22
CA ASP A 91 -5.93 -25.89 -5.22
C ASP A 91 -6.79 -25.01 -6.17
N LYS A 92 -7.23 -23.84 -5.71
CA LYS A 92 -7.93 -22.85 -6.54
C LYS A 92 -7.01 -21.99 -7.40
N ILE A 93 -5.76 -21.77 -6.97
CA ILE A 93 -4.71 -21.18 -7.80
C ILE A 93 -4.38 -22.18 -8.91
N THR A 94 -4.00 -23.41 -8.56
CA THR A 94 -3.60 -24.46 -9.51
C THR A 94 -4.66 -24.73 -10.59
N VAL A 95 -5.95 -24.80 -10.22
CA VAL A 95 -7.04 -24.97 -11.20
C VAL A 95 -7.18 -23.79 -12.16
N LYS A 96 -6.74 -22.57 -11.80
CA LYS A 96 -6.79 -21.38 -12.67
C LYS A 96 -5.49 -21.15 -13.45
N THR A 97 -4.32 -21.38 -12.84
CA THR A 97 -2.99 -21.13 -13.44
C THR A 97 -2.41 -22.32 -14.19
N GLY A 98 -2.96 -23.52 -13.98
CA GLY A 98 -2.29 -24.79 -14.31
C GLY A 98 -1.13 -25.10 -13.35
N ASP A 99 -0.46 -26.23 -13.58
CA ASP A 99 0.74 -26.63 -12.84
C ASP A 99 2.03 -25.97 -13.38
N GLU A 100 2.06 -25.56 -14.66
CA GLU A 100 3.27 -25.07 -15.34
C GLU A 100 3.67 -23.62 -14.99
N LYS A 101 2.73 -22.78 -14.55
CA LYS A 101 3.04 -21.41 -14.10
C LYS A 101 3.76 -21.42 -12.75
N VAL A 102 4.96 -20.85 -12.68
CA VAL A 102 5.66 -20.62 -11.40
C VAL A 102 5.00 -19.48 -10.61
N GLU A 103 4.72 -18.36 -11.27
CA GLU A 103 4.13 -17.16 -10.67
C GLU A 103 2.65 -16.99 -11.04
N VAL A 104 1.87 -16.41 -10.12
CA VAL A 104 0.46 -16.05 -10.27
C VAL A 104 0.38 -14.57 -10.64
N SER A 105 -0.09 -14.25 -11.85
CA SER A 105 -0.18 -12.86 -12.32
C SER A 105 -1.36 -12.09 -11.70
N GLU A 106 -1.39 -10.76 -11.84
CA GLU A 106 -2.51 -9.93 -11.34
C GLU A 106 -3.85 -10.33 -11.97
N GLU A 107 -3.86 -10.72 -13.25
CA GLU A 107 -5.03 -11.25 -13.95
C GLU A 107 -5.42 -12.66 -13.48
N ASP A 108 -4.45 -13.48 -13.06
CA ASP A 108 -4.70 -14.77 -12.40
C ASP A 108 -5.32 -14.58 -11.00
N VAL A 109 -5.03 -13.48 -10.30
CA VAL A 109 -5.68 -13.14 -9.02
C VAL A 109 -7.11 -12.64 -9.24
N HIS A 110 -7.36 -11.84 -10.28
CA HIS A 110 -8.67 -11.26 -10.54
C HIS A 110 -9.78 -12.32 -10.67
N GLY A 111 -10.85 -12.18 -9.88
CA GLY A 111 -11.96 -13.14 -9.88
C GLY A 111 -11.71 -14.42 -9.07
N MET A 112 -10.83 -14.39 -8.06
CA MET A 112 -10.68 -15.47 -7.06
C MET A 112 -11.51 -15.20 -5.78
N PRO A 113 -12.84 -15.44 -5.76
CA PRO A 113 -13.70 -15.01 -4.64
C PRO A 113 -13.36 -15.66 -3.29
N TYR A 114 -12.74 -16.85 -3.26
CA TYR A 114 -12.34 -17.48 -2.00
C TYR A 114 -11.06 -16.87 -1.40
N LEU A 115 -10.13 -16.42 -2.25
CA LEU A 115 -8.93 -15.69 -1.83
C LEU A 115 -9.32 -14.32 -1.26
N ARG A 116 -10.12 -13.55 -2.01
CA ARG A 116 -10.73 -12.30 -1.54
C ARG A 116 -11.49 -12.46 -0.22
N ALA A 117 -12.27 -13.53 -0.08
CA ALA A 117 -13.02 -13.80 1.14
C ALA A 117 -12.13 -14.14 2.35
N VAL A 118 -10.93 -14.72 2.13
CA VAL A 118 -9.91 -14.91 3.18
C VAL A 118 -9.28 -13.57 3.57
N VAL A 119 -8.96 -12.71 2.60
CA VAL A 119 -8.43 -11.35 2.86
C VAL A 119 -9.45 -10.53 3.66
N LEU A 120 -10.74 -10.57 3.28
CA LEU A 120 -11.83 -9.86 3.98
C LEU A 120 -12.05 -10.38 5.41
N GLU A 121 -12.05 -11.70 5.62
CA GLU A 121 -12.16 -12.31 6.96
C GLU A 121 -11.01 -11.88 7.88
N VAL A 122 -9.80 -11.69 7.35
CA VAL A 122 -8.66 -11.17 8.11
C VAL A 122 -8.76 -9.67 8.35
N LEU A 123 -9.09 -8.85 7.34
CA LEU A 123 -9.28 -7.40 7.51
C LEU A 123 -10.40 -7.06 8.49
N TRP A 124 -11.48 -7.84 8.51
CA TRP A 124 -12.57 -7.73 9.48
C TRP A 124 -12.06 -8.00 10.90
N LYS A 125 -11.43 -9.15 11.12
CA LYS A 125 -11.08 -9.65 12.47
C LYS A 125 -9.77 -9.08 13.05
N HIS A 126 -8.84 -8.71 12.17
CA HIS A 126 -7.45 -8.27 12.44
C HIS A 126 -7.09 -7.08 11.54
N SER A 127 -7.97 -6.07 11.47
CA SER A 127 -7.68 -4.76 10.88
C SER A 127 -6.35 -4.19 11.42
N PRO A 128 -5.45 -3.64 10.58
CA PRO A 128 -4.20 -3.02 11.03
C PRO A 128 -4.39 -1.91 12.07
N GLY A 129 -5.52 -1.21 12.02
CA GLY A 129 -5.93 -0.25 13.04
C GLY A 129 -7.09 -0.77 13.88
N HIS A 130 -6.97 -0.69 15.21
CA HIS A 130 -8.09 -0.83 16.13
C HIS A 130 -9.15 0.27 15.93
N PHE A 131 -8.69 1.45 15.50
CA PHE A 131 -9.49 2.61 15.15
C PHE A 131 -9.18 3.05 13.72
N VAL A 132 -10.14 3.68 13.05
CA VAL A 132 -9.86 4.58 11.91
C VAL A 132 -9.24 5.90 12.40
N LEU A 133 -8.70 6.70 11.48
CA LEU A 133 -8.23 8.05 11.78
C LEU A 133 -9.32 8.88 12.50
N PRO A 134 -9.00 9.56 13.62
CA PRO A 134 -9.99 10.31 14.39
C PRO A 134 -10.69 11.38 13.54
N GLN A 135 -12.00 11.53 13.75
CA GLN A 135 -12.78 12.60 13.15
C GLN A 135 -13.05 13.70 14.18
N LYS A 136 -13.32 14.93 13.72
CA LYS A 136 -13.65 16.06 14.59
C LYS A 136 -15.05 16.57 14.24
N ALA A 137 -15.90 16.73 15.25
CA ALA A 137 -17.22 17.32 15.07
C ALA A 137 -17.07 18.77 14.57
N MET A 138 -17.73 19.11 13.46
CA MET A 138 -17.68 20.44 12.85
C MET A 138 -18.77 21.38 13.36
N GLU A 139 -19.79 20.81 14.01
CA GLU A 139 -20.97 21.44 14.60
C GLU A 139 -21.47 20.53 15.74
N ASP A 140 -22.37 21.04 16.59
CA ASP A 140 -23.05 20.23 17.61
C ASP A 140 -24.01 19.23 16.93
N MET A 141 -23.95 17.95 17.30
CA MET A 141 -24.79 16.91 16.72
C MET A 141 -25.24 15.87 17.74
N GLU A 142 -26.44 15.31 17.57
CA GLU A 142 -26.93 14.21 18.40
C GLU A 142 -26.72 12.86 17.72
N VAL A 143 -26.12 11.90 18.44
CA VAL A 143 -25.89 10.53 17.97
C VAL A 143 -26.34 9.55 19.04
N GLY A 144 -27.38 8.76 18.74
CA GLY A 144 -27.87 7.72 19.65
C GLY A 144 -28.39 8.23 21.01
N GLY A 145 -28.92 9.46 21.07
CA GLY A 145 -29.35 10.12 22.31
C GLY A 145 -28.25 10.90 23.04
N TYR A 146 -27.02 10.94 22.50
CA TYR A 146 -25.89 11.67 23.08
C TYR A 146 -25.54 12.91 22.24
N LEU A 147 -25.42 14.07 22.90
CA LEU A 147 -24.87 15.27 22.29
C LEU A 147 -23.35 15.14 22.14
N ILE A 148 -22.87 15.18 20.90
CA ILE A 148 -21.47 15.35 20.54
C ILE A 148 -21.25 16.84 20.25
N PRO A 149 -20.54 17.59 21.10
CA PRO A 149 -20.33 19.02 20.90
C PRO A 149 -19.29 19.30 19.81
N MET A 150 -19.42 20.47 19.19
CA MET A 150 -18.50 21.00 18.19
C MET A 150 -17.05 20.93 18.69
N GLY A 151 -16.17 20.40 17.85
CA GLY A 151 -14.76 20.22 18.15
C GLY A 151 -14.40 18.96 18.94
N ALA A 152 -15.38 18.15 19.38
CA ALA A 152 -15.10 16.84 19.97
C ALA A 152 -14.40 15.89 18.99
N THR A 153 -13.51 15.05 19.50
CA THR A 153 -12.81 14.00 18.73
C THR A 153 -13.59 12.69 18.80
N VAL A 154 -14.04 12.19 17.66
CA VAL A 154 -14.81 10.96 17.52
C VAL A 154 -13.91 9.85 16.95
N ASN A 155 -13.89 8.71 17.64
CA ASN A 155 -13.12 7.52 17.26
C ASN A 155 -14.07 6.33 17.04
N PHE A 156 -13.90 5.58 15.95
CA PHE A 156 -14.69 4.39 15.65
C PHE A 156 -13.87 3.13 15.92
N MET A 157 -14.34 2.26 16.81
CA MET A 157 -13.68 1.02 17.22
C MET A 157 -13.94 -0.10 16.20
N VAL A 158 -13.18 -0.08 15.09
CA VAL A 158 -13.30 -1.05 13.98
C VAL A 158 -13.22 -2.49 14.47
N ALA A 159 -12.29 -2.75 15.40
CA ALA A 159 -12.04 -4.08 15.94
C ALA A 159 -13.17 -4.64 16.81
N GLU A 160 -14.04 -3.79 17.38
CA GLU A 160 -15.16 -4.21 18.24
C GLU A 160 -16.47 -4.34 17.45
N ILE A 161 -16.69 -3.50 16.42
CA ILE A 161 -17.78 -3.70 15.44
C ILE A 161 -17.68 -5.10 14.81
N SER A 162 -16.45 -5.55 14.55
CA SER A 162 -16.15 -6.89 14.04
C SER A 162 -16.31 -8.04 15.06
N ARG A 163 -16.75 -7.76 16.30
CA ARG A 163 -16.92 -8.75 17.37
C ARG A 163 -18.32 -8.81 17.95
N ASP A 164 -19.23 -7.93 17.52
CA ASP A 164 -20.62 -7.94 18.00
C ASP A 164 -21.34 -9.23 17.57
N GLU A 165 -21.74 -10.04 18.55
CA GLU A 165 -22.47 -11.29 18.34
C GLU A 165 -23.89 -11.09 17.80
N GLN A 166 -24.45 -9.87 17.89
CA GLN A 166 -25.76 -9.52 17.33
C GLN A 166 -25.70 -9.35 15.81
N GLU A 167 -24.62 -8.77 15.29
CA GLU A 167 -24.36 -8.60 13.84
C GLU A 167 -23.62 -9.79 13.22
N TRP A 168 -22.73 -10.44 13.99
CA TRP A 168 -21.79 -11.44 13.48
C TRP A 168 -21.82 -12.75 14.27
N ALA A 169 -22.63 -13.71 13.83
CA ALA A 169 -22.62 -15.09 14.36
C ALA A 169 -21.20 -15.71 14.43
N LYS A 170 -20.84 -16.34 15.57
CA LYS A 170 -19.52 -16.95 15.82
C LYS A 170 -18.34 -16.01 15.55
N PRO A 171 -18.29 -14.77 16.11
CA PRO A 171 -17.32 -13.78 15.69
C PRO A 171 -15.89 -14.11 16.12
N MET A 172 -15.72 -15.09 17.02
CA MET A 172 -14.42 -15.58 17.48
C MET A 172 -13.81 -16.69 16.60
N GLU A 173 -14.59 -17.35 15.73
CA GLU A 173 -14.09 -18.33 14.74
C GLU A 173 -13.42 -17.65 13.52
N PHE A 174 -12.85 -18.42 12.59
CA PHE A 174 -12.28 -17.90 11.34
C PHE A 174 -12.90 -18.65 10.16
N ILE A 175 -13.89 -18.02 9.52
CA ILE A 175 -14.81 -18.67 8.57
C ILE A 175 -14.88 -17.86 7.25
N PRO A 176 -13.84 -17.86 6.40
CA PRO A 176 -13.86 -17.17 5.10
C PRO A 176 -15.03 -17.51 4.15
N LYS A 177 -15.83 -18.55 4.44
CA LYS A 177 -17.09 -18.79 3.73
C LYS A 177 -18.11 -17.67 3.92
N ARG A 178 -18.04 -16.90 5.02
CA ARG A 178 -18.92 -15.76 5.36
C ARG A 178 -19.03 -14.76 4.20
N PHE A 179 -17.88 -14.36 3.65
CA PHE A 179 -17.75 -13.35 2.59
C PHE A 179 -17.93 -13.89 1.16
N LEU A 180 -18.44 -15.12 0.99
CA LEU A 180 -18.84 -15.65 -0.31
C LEU A 180 -20.29 -15.24 -0.66
N PRO A 181 -20.70 -15.23 -1.95
CA PRO A 181 -22.07 -14.89 -2.36
C PRO A 181 -23.19 -15.73 -1.72
N ASN A 182 -22.85 -16.94 -1.24
CA ASN A 182 -23.77 -17.86 -0.55
C ASN A 182 -23.53 -17.94 0.98
N GLY A 183 -22.64 -17.13 1.54
CA GLY A 183 -22.35 -17.08 2.97
C GLY A 183 -23.31 -16.21 3.77
N ASP A 184 -23.07 -16.14 5.08
CA ASP A 184 -23.93 -15.41 6.02
C ASP A 184 -23.78 -13.88 5.88
N SER A 185 -22.62 -13.39 5.45
CA SER A 185 -22.33 -11.96 5.22
C SER A 185 -22.75 -11.47 3.82
N LYS A 186 -23.92 -11.92 3.35
CA LYS A 186 -24.45 -11.60 2.01
C LYS A 186 -24.59 -10.09 1.80
N GLY A 187 -23.71 -9.54 0.97
CA GLY A 187 -23.74 -8.13 0.57
C GLY A 187 -22.90 -7.18 1.42
N VAL A 188 -22.12 -7.67 2.39
CA VAL A 188 -21.20 -6.82 3.17
C VAL A 188 -20.22 -6.10 2.24
N ASP A 189 -20.19 -4.78 2.41
CA ASP A 189 -19.57 -3.82 1.51
C ASP A 189 -18.55 -2.98 2.28
N VAL A 190 -17.26 -3.18 1.96
CA VAL A 190 -16.14 -2.46 2.60
C VAL A 190 -16.14 -0.95 2.36
N THR A 191 -17.01 -0.44 1.48
CA THR A 191 -17.18 1.01 1.25
C THR A 191 -18.30 1.63 2.10
N GLY A 192 -19.14 0.81 2.72
CA GLY A 192 -20.24 1.24 3.59
C GLY A 192 -21.45 1.85 2.86
N ASN A 193 -21.60 1.63 1.55
CA ASN A 193 -22.73 2.14 0.77
C ASN A 193 -24.00 1.27 0.92
N LYS A 194 -23.85 -0.04 1.16
CA LYS A 194 -24.98 -0.96 1.39
C LYS A 194 -25.38 -1.15 2.86
N GLY A 195 -24.65 -0.52 3.78
CA GLY A 195 -24.71 -0.79 5.22
C GLY A 195 -23.29 -0.88 5.79
N ILE A 196 -23.10 -0.58 7.08
CA ILE A 196 -21.78 -0.54 7.74
C ILE A 196 -21.67 -1.71 8.72
N HIS A 197 -21.54 -2.93 8.21
CA HIS A 197 -21.29 -4.12 9.04
C HIS A 197 -19.80 -4.31 9.37
N MET A 198 -18.91 -3.67 8.60
CA MET A 198 -17.47 -3.59 8.85
C MET A 198 -16.90 -2.32 8.20
N MET A 199 -15.77 -1.81 8.69
CA MET A 199 -15.13 -0.59 8.16
C MET A 199 -13.58 -0.59 8.26
N PRO A 200 -12.86 -1.64 7.81
CA PRO A 200 -11.39 -1.72 7.92
C PRO A 200 -10.65 -0.62 7.15
N PHE A 201 -11.29 -0.02 6.15
CA PHE A 201 -10.76 1.09 5.37
C PHE A 201 -11.45 2.43 5.69
N GLY A 202 -12.25 2.50 6.76
CA GLY A 202 -13.23 3.58 6.93
C GLY A 202 -14.35 3.52 5.88
N VAL A 203 -15.15 4.58 5.78
CA VAL A 203 -16.31 4.67 4.88
C VAL A 203 -16.54 6.11 4.40
N LYS A 204 -17.34 6.28 3.33
CA LYS A 204 -17.82 7.58 2.82
C LYS A 204 -16.67 8.60 2.59
N ARG A 205 -16.86 9.87 2.98
CA ARG A 205 -15.94 11.01 2.69
C ARG A 205 -14.48 10.85 3.16
N ARG A 206 -14.19 9.89 4.04
CA ARG A 206 -12.84 9.65 4.61
C ARG A 206 -12.43 8.17 4.51
N ILE A 207 -12.97 7.45 3.52
CA ILE A 207 -12.51 6.11 3.15
C ILE A 207 -11.04 6.14 2.71
N CYS A 208 -10.31 5.05 2.94
CA CYS A 208 -8.91 4.90 2.55
C CYS A 208 -8.76 4.99 1.02
N VAL A 209 -7.95 5.95 0.56
CA VAL A 209 -7.61 6.10 -0.87
C VAL A 209 -6.87 4.88 -1.43
N GLY A 210 -6.16 4.15 -0.57
CA GLY A 210 -5.44 2.93 -0.92
C GLY A 210 -6.28 1.64 -0.93
N LEU A 211 -7.60 1.69 -0.68
CA LEU A 211 -8.45 0.49 -0.52
C LEU A 211 -8.28 -0.52 -1.67
N ASN A 212 -8.39 -0.06 -2.92
CA ASN A 212 -8.28 -0.94 -4.08
C ASN A 212 -6.87 -1.52 -4.23
N PHE A 213 -5.84 -0.72 -3.94
CA PHE A 213 -4.43 -1.07 -4.03
C PHE A 213 -4.07 -2.14 -2.99
N ALA A 214 -4.40 -1.90 -1.72
CA ALA A 214 -4.22 -2.85 -0.63
C ALA A 214 -4.96 -4.17 -0.89
N MET A 215 -6.19 -4.15 -1.42
CA MET A 215 -6.89 -5.38 -1.77
C MET A 215 -6.18 -6.18 -2.89
N HIS A 216 -5.67 -5.52 -3.94
CA HIS A 216 -4.92 -6.22 -5.00
C HIS A 216 -3.60 -6.78 -4.47
N HIS A 217 -2.82 -5.97 -3.75
CA HIS A 217 -1.57 -6.40 -3.11
C HIS A 217 -1.78 -7.59 -2.16
N LEU A 218 -2.79 -7.55 -1.29
CA LEU A 218 -3.06 -8.63 -0.34
C LEU A 218 -3.55 -9.91 -1.03
N GLU A 219 -4.39 -9.82 -2.06
CA GLU A 219 -4.78 -11.00 -2.84
C GLU A 219 -3.56 -11.56 -3.62
N TYR A 220 -2.74 -10.70 -4.26
CA TYR A 220 -1.55 -11.09 -5.03
C TYR A 220 -0.43 -11.74 -4.20
N PHE A 221 -0.01 -11.10 -3.10
CA PHE A 221 1.06 -11.64 -2.25
C PHE A 221 0.65 -12.95 -1.58
N VAL A 222 -0.62 -13.09 -1.17
CA VAL A 222 -1.13 -14.34 -0.60
C VAL A 222 -1.23 -15.43 -1.66
N ALA A 223 -1.64 -15.10 -2.89
CA ALA A 223 -1.67 -16.08 -3.97
C ALA A 223 -0.27 -16.65 -4.24
N ASN A 224 0.73 -15.78 -4.46
CA ASN A 224 2.09 -16.23 -4.76
C ASN A 224 2.75 -16.97 -3.57
N MET A 225 2.58 -16.51 -2.33
CA MET A 225 3.11 -17.25 -1.17
C MET A 225 2.44 -18.62 -0.97
N VAL A 226 1.14 -18.76 -1.22
CA VAL A 226 0.42 -20.04 -1.08
C VAL A 226 0.68 -20.99 -2.27
N ARG A 227 1.06 -20.43 -3.43
CA ARG A 227 1.54 -21.21 -4.59
C ARG A 227 2.90 -21.85 -4.32
N GLU A 228 3.83 -21.09 -3.76
CA GLU A 228 5.21 -21.53 -3.51
C GLU A 228 5.37 -22.37 -2.20
N PHE A 229 4.72 -21.95 -1.11
CA PHE A 229 4.95 -22.49 0.24
C PHE A 229 3.70 -23.20 0.81
N LYS A 230 3.27 -24.27 0.13
CA LYS A 230 2.04 -25.03 0.44
C LYS A 230 1.96 -25.58 1.86
#